data_AF-A0A7S4FIQ7-F1
#
_entry.id   AF-A0A7S4FIQ7-F1
#
_cell.length_a   1.000
_cell.length_b   1.000
_cell.length_c   1.000
_cell.angle_alpha   90.00
_cell.angle_beta   90.00
_cell.angle_gamma   90.00
#
_symmetry.space_group_name_H-M   'P 1'
#
loop_
_entity.id
_entity.type
_entity.pdbx_description
1 polymer ?
#
loop_
_entity_poly.entity_id
_entity_poly.type
_entity_poly.pdbx_seq_one_letter_code
_entity_poly.pdbx_strand_id
1 'polypeptide(L)'
;VHMSRLTGVEATQRIRQYEKDRGLPHCNIVGLTADNHKEVAESCLQAGMNTVVAKPLIVSTLREICVTYGIEVKTLKASAWISDASTPHALLYAQGSAPEVEQPEQPPAEKSSPEETNTSKSRDAS
;
A
#
# COMPACT_ATOMS: atom_id res chain seq x y z
N VAL A 1 10.01 -12.18 3.87
CA VAL A 1 8.82 -13.06 4.09
C VAL A 1 7.71 -12.22 4.73
N HIS A 2 6.62 -11.91 4.03
CA HIS A 2 5.48 -11.18 4.61
C HIS A 2 4.36 -12.17 4.95
N MET A 3 4.28 -12.57 6.22
CA MET A 3 3.26 -13.48 6.73
C MET A 3 2.04 -12.71 7.24
N SER A 4 1.38 -11.91 6.39
CA SER A 4 -0.04 -11.58 6.62
C SER A 4 -0.87 -12.63 5.89
N ARG A 5 -1.85 -13.24 6.57
CA ARG A 5 -2.78 -14.19 5.92
C ARG A 5 -3.72 -13.53 4.90
N LEU A 6 -3.68 -12.19 4.80
CA LEU A 6 -4.51 -11.36 3.95
C LEU A 6 -3.64 -10.27 3.32
N THR A 7 -3.75 -10.10 2.01
CA THR A 7 -3.10 -9.02 1.27
C THR A 7 -3.88 -7.71 1.39
N GLY A 8 -3.25 -6.57 1.12
CA GLY A 8 -3.93 -5.28 1.10
C GLY A 8 -5.04 -5.18 0.04
N VAL A 9 -4.88 -5.88 -1.08
CA VAL A 9 -5.90 -6.00 -2.15
C VAL A 9 -7.13 -6.74 -1.64
N GLU A 10 -6.94 -7.94 -1.07
CA GLU A 10 -8.05 -8.73 -0.54
C GLU A 10 -8.75 -8.03 0.64
N ALA A 11 -7.99 -7.34 1.50
CA ALA A 11 -8.55 -6.55 2.59
C ALA A 11 -9.46 -5.43 2.06
N THR A 12 -9.01 -4.69 1.05
CA THR A 12 -9.80 -3.64 0.39
C THR A 12 -11.09 -4.21 -0.19
N GLN A 13 -11.01 -5.30 -0.94
CA GLN A 13 -12.19 -5.94 -1.53
C GLN A 13 -13.22 -6.35 -0.47
N ARG A 14 -12.77 -6.91 0.67
CA ARG A 14 -13.65 -7.26 1.79
C ARG A 14 -14.29 -6.03 2.42
N ILE A 15 -13.56 -4.93 2.57
CA ILE A 15 -14.10 -3.66 3.09
C ILE A 15 -15.18 -3.13 2.13
N ARG A 16 -14.92 -3.11 0.82
CA ARG A 16 -15.91 -2.65 -0.18
C ARG A 16 -17.15 -3.52 -0.22
N GLN A 17 -17.01 -4.83 -0.10
CA GLN A 17 -18.16 -5.73 0.00
C GLN A 17 -18.96 -5.45 1.29
N TYR A 18 -18.30 -5.28 2.42
CA TYR A 18 -18.93 -4.93 3.69
C TYR A 18 -19.68 -3.59 3.63
N GLU A 19 -19.10 -2.58 2.98
CA GLU A 19 -19.77 -1.29 2.75
C GLU A 19 -21.04 -1.46 1.92
N LYS A 20 -20.96 -2.22 0.82
CA LYS A 20 -22.09 -2.51 -0.07
C LYS A 20 -23.20 -3.26 0.66
N ASP A 21 -22.86 -4.32 1.40
CA ASP A 21 -23.82 -5.16 2.10
C ASP A 21 -24.58 -4.41 3.20
N ARG A 22 -23.96 -3.37 3.76
CA ARG A 22 -24.54 -2.55 4.84
C ARG A 22 -25.03 -1.18 4.40
N GLY A 23 -24.91 -0.83 3.12
CA GLY A 23 -25.24 0.50 2.61
C GLY A 23 -24.44 1.62 3.29
N LEU A 24 -23.20 1.34 3.67
CA LEU A 24 -22.32 2.31 4.32
C LEU A 24 -21.69 3.24 3.27
N PRO A 25 -21.37 4.49 3.64
CA PRO A 25 -20.58 5.35 2.78
C PRO A 25 -19.19 4.74 2.54
N HIS A 26 -18.63 5.00 1.36
CA HIS A 26 -17.27 4.59 1.04
C HIS A 26 -16.25 5.27 1.97
N CYS A 27 -15.48 4.47 2.70
CA CYS A 27 -14.33 4.98 3.45
C CYS A 27 -13.11 5.21 2.54
N ASN A 28 -12.25 6.14 2.93
CA ASN A 28 -11.01 6.42 2.21
C ASN A 28 -9.95 5.36 2.55
N ILE A 29 -9.49 4.62 1.55
CA ILE A 29 -8.46 3.59 1.66
C ILE A 29 -7.27 4.02 0.82
N VAL A 30 -6.11 4.16 1.46
CA VAL A 30 -4.84 4.52 0.81
C VAL A 30 -3.91 3.32 0.83
N GLY A 31 -3.52 2.85 -0.35
CA GLY A 31 -2.55 1.76 -0.50
C GLY A 31 -1.12 2.25 -0.25
N LEU A 32 -0.32 1.49 0.49
CA LEU A 32 1.10 1.76 0.68
C LEU A 32 1.92 0.59 0.12
N THR A 33 2.59 0.83 -1.02
CA THR A 33 3.33 -0.20 -1.75
C THR A 33 4.84 -0.08 -1.54
N ALA A 34 5.53 -1.22 -1.49
CA ALA A 34 7.00 -1.26 -1.52
C ALA A 34 7.56 -1.15 -2.95
N ASP A 35 6.69 -1.33 -3.95
CA ASP A 35 7.04 -1.41 -5.36
C ASP A 35 6.29 -0.31 -6.14
N ASN A 36 6.99 0.38 -7.04
CA ASN A 36 6.45 1.46 -7.86
C ASN A 36 6.05 1.00 -9.27
N HIS A 37 5.97 -0.31 -9.53
CA HIS A 37 5.46 -0.83 -10.79
C HIS A 37 3.98 -0.46 -10.98
N LYS A 38 3.68 0.02 -12.19
CA LYS A 38 2.34 0.48 -12.58
C LYS A 38 1.26 -0.58 -12.37
N GLU A 39 1.60 -1.85 -12.61
CA GLU A 39 0.70 -3.00 -12.45
C GLU A 39 0.23 -3.18 -11.00
N VAL A 40 1.13 -2.94 -10.04
CA VAL A 40 0.80 -3.01 -8.60
C VAL A 40 -0.16 -1.88 -8.23
N ALA A 41 0.13 -0.66 -8.69
CA ALA A 41 -0.73 0.49 -8.47
C ALA A 41 -2.12 0.28 -9.09
N GLU A 42 -2.18 -0.23 -10.32
CA GLU A 42 -3.42 -0.54 -11.01
C GLU A 42 -4.23 -1.62 -10.29
N SER A 43 -3.59 -2.71 -9.87
CA SER A 43 -4.24 -3.76 -9.07
C SER A 43 -4.86 -3.22 -7.78
N CYS A 44 -4.13 -2.35 -7.06
CA CYS A 44 -4.63 -1.69 -5.86
C CYS A 44 -5.84 -0.78 -6.12
N LEU A 45 -5.81 0.00 -7.21
CA LEU A 45 -6.94 0.86 -7.59
C LEU A 45 -8.16 0.03 -8.01
N GLN A 46 -7.97 -1.03 -8.79
CA GLN A 46 -9.03 -1.95 -9.20
C GLN A 46 -9.66 -2.68 -8.01
N ALA A 47 -8.89 -2.93 -6.94
CA ALA A 47 -9.41 -3.48 -5.70
C ALA A 47 -10.36 -2.53 -4.95
N GLY A 48 -10.39 -1.24 -5.33
CA GLY A 48 -11.23 -0.22 -4.73
C GLY A 48 -10.51 0.72 -3.76
N MET A 49 -9.17 0.80 -3.81
CA MET A 49 -8.42 1.83 -3.07
C MET A 49 -8.60 3.20 -3.74
N ASN A 50 -8.55 4.27 -2.94
CA ASN A 50 -8.72 5.64 -3.44
C ASN A 50 -7.44 6.19 -4.08
N THR A 51 -6.28 5.83 -3.52
CA THR A 51 -4.96 6.18 -4.06
C THR A 51 -3.92 5.19 -3.55
N VAL A 52 -2.75 5.19 -4.20
CA VAL A 52 -1.62 4.32 -3.88
C VAL A 52 -0.37 5.18 -3.76
N VAL A 53 0.41 4.95 -2.71
CA VAL A 53 1.64 5.68 -2.41
C VAL A 53 2.78 4.69 -2.30
N ALA A 54 3.90 4.99 -2.93
CA ALA A 54 5.12 4.21 -2.76
C ALA A 54 5.79 4.54 -1.43
N LYS A 55 6.39 3.52 -0.80
CA LYS A 55 7.29 3.72 0.32
C LYS A 55 8.58 4.40 -0.17
N PRO A 56 9.21 5.26 0.65
CA PRO A 56 8.83 5.65 2.01
C PRO A 56 7.71 6.70 2.04
N LEU A 57 6.75 6.52 2.96
CA LEU A 57 5.71 7.53 3.21
C LEU A 57 6.27 8.63 4.10
N ILE A 58 6.37 9.84 3.56
CA ILE A 58 6.77 11.04 4.31
C ILE A 58 5.55 11.87 4.73
N VAL A 59 5.70 12.64 5.81
CA VAL A 59 4.60 13.40 6.42
C VAL A 59 3.99 14.43 5.47
N SER A 60 4.78 15.03 4.57
CA SER A 60 4.27 15.96 3.57
C SER A 60 3.30 15.28 2.60
N THR A 61 3.66 14.11 2.07
CA THR A 61 2.80 13.32 1.18
C THR A 61 1.51 12.89 1.87
N LEU A 62 1.59 12.46 3.13
CA LEU A 62 0.40 12.13 3.91
C LEU A 62 -0.51 13.35 4.10
N ARG A 63 0.06 14.53 4.37
CA ARG A 63 -0.70 15.77 4.51
C ARG A 63 -1.41 16.14 3.21
N GLU A 64 -0.73 16.02 2.07
CA GLU A 64 -1.34 16.27 0.75
C GLU A 64 -2.54 15.37 0.52
N ILE A 65 -2.41 14.07 0.80
CA ILE A 65 -3.50 13.09 0.70
C ILE A 65 -4.67 13.47 1.60
N CYS A 66 -4.40 13.85 2.85
CA CYS A 66 -5.45 14.31 3.75
C CYS A 66 -6.21 15.52 3.17
N VAL A 67 -5.49 16.50 2.62
CA VAL A 67 -6.10 17.67 1.97
C VAL A 67 -6.94 17.25 0.77
N THR A 68 -6.44 16.35 -0.09
CA THR A 68 -7.16 15.84 -1.27
C THR A 68 -8.50 15.20 -0.90
N TYR A 69 -8.56 14.47 0.22
CA TYR A 69 -9.78 13.80 0.68
C TYR A 69 -10.58 14.60 1.72
N GLY A 70 -10.27 15.89 1.92
CA GLY A 70 -11.01 16.76 2.85
C GLY A 70 -10.87 16.36 4.33
N ILE A 71 -9.79 15.67 4.68
CA ILE A 71 -9.50 15.23 6.05
C ILE A 71 -8.81 16.37 6.80
N GLU A 72 -9.43 16.84 7.88
CA GLU A 72 -8.84 17.84 8.76
C GLU A 72 -7.63 17.25 9.53
N VAL A 73 -6.44 17.80 9.29
CA VAL A 73 -5.21 17.38 9.98
C VAL A 73 -4.96 18.30 11.16
N LYS A 74 -5.01 17.75 12.37
CA LYS A 74 -4.68 18.46 13.61
C LYS A 74 -3.23 18.17 14.00
N THR A 75 -2.41 19.22 14.09
CA THR A 75 -1.07 19.11 14.67
C THR A 75 -1.20 19.04 16.19
N LEU A 76 -0.96 17.86 16.76
CA LEU A 76 -0.90 17.68 18.21
C LEU A 76 0.52 17.91 18.71
N LYS A 77 0.66 18.52 19.89
CA LYS A 77 1.96 18.60 20.57
C LYS A 77 2.42 17.19 20.93
N ALA A 78 3.73 16.94 20.82
CA ALA A 78 4.35 15.66 21.21
C ALA A 78 3.87 15.17 22.59
N SER A 79 3.80 16.10 23.55
CA SER A 79 3.34 15.87 24.91
C SER A 79 1.90 15.33 25.02
N ALA A 80 1.04 15.55 24.03
CA ALA A 80 -0.38 15.17 24.07
C ALA A 80 -0.65 13.70 23.72
N TRP A 81 0.27 13.02 23.04
CA TRP A 81 0.17 11.58 22.73
C TRP A 81 1.21 10.74 23.49
N ILE A 82 2.33 11.35 23.92
CA ILE A 82 3.31 10.70 24.81
C ILE A 82 2.76 10.48 26.23
N SER A 83 1.75 11.25 26.66
CA SER A 83 1.09 11.05 27.96
C SER A 83 0.24 9.78 28.03
N ASP A 84 -0.05 9.14 26.90
CA ASP A 84 -0.74 7.85 26.87
C ASP A 84 0.29 6.72 26.86
N ALA A 85 0.62 6.26 28.08
CA ALA A 85 1.57 5.18 28.33
C ALA A 85 1.17 3.83 27.71
N SER A 86 0.00 3.73 27.07
CA SER A 86 -0.49 2.55 26.35
C SER A 86 -0.01 2.45 24.89
N THR A 87 0.79 3.41 24.39
CA THR A 87 1.33 3.40 23.02
C THR A 87 2.85 3.12 23.01
N PRO A 88 3.31 1.84 22.99
CA PRO A 88 4.72 1.48 23.11
C PRO A 88 5.64 2.13 22.08
N HIS A 89 5.12 2.41 20.88
CA HIS A 89 5.92 2.92 19.77
C HIS A 89 6.26 4.41 19.92
N ALA A 90 5.43 5.19 20.61
CA ALA A 90 5.65 6.62 20.84
C ALA A 90 6.89 6.89 21.70
N LEU A 91 7.13 6.04 22.71
CA LEU A 91 8.29 6.13 23.59
C LEU A 91 9.61 5.86 22.86
N LEU A 92 9.59 4.97 21.84
CA LEU A 92 10.78 4.66 21.04
C LEU A 92 11.27 5.88 20.24
N TYR A 93 10.35 6.63 19.63
CA TYR A 93 10.69 7.85 18.89
C TYR A 93 11.08 9.02 19.80
N ALA A 94 10.52 9.11 21.01
CA ALA A 94 10.83 10.17 21.97
C ALA A 94 12.28 10.12 22.50
N GLN A 95 12.92 8.94 22.48
CA GLN A 95 14.29 8.74 22.94
C GLN A 95 15.36 9.03 21.86
N GLY A 96 14.97 9.55 20.69
CA GLY A 96 15.92 10.02 19.66
C GLY A 96 16.60 8.92 18.86
N SER A 97 16.15 7.66 18.97
CA SER A 97 16.64 6.55 18.17
C SER A 97 15.50 6.05 17.28
N ALA A 98 15.23 6.76 16.18
CA ALA A 98 14.52 6.13 15.08
C ALA A 98 15.40 4.94 14.63
N PRO A 99 14.89 3.69 14.64
CA PRO A 99 15.68 2.59 14.10
C PRO A 99 15.95 2.93 12.63
N GLU A 100 17.23 2.85 12.25
CA GLU A 100 17.61 2.91 10.84
C GLU A 100 16.83 1.80 10.13
N VAL A 101 15.86 2.19 9.30
CA VAL A 101 15.07 1.26 8.53
C VAL A 101 15.99 0.72 7.45
N GLU A 102 16.72 -0.34 7.78
CA GLU A 102 17.53 -1.09 6.83
C GLU A 102 16.58 -1.58 5.73
N GLN A 103 16.69 -0.96 4.55
CA GLN A 103 15.88 -1.32 3.41
C GLN A 103 16.18 -2.79 3.10
N PRO A 104 15.20 -3.71 3.12
CA PRO A 104 15.48 -5.06 2.69
C PRO A 104 15.95 -5.00 1.24
N GLU A 105 17.19 -5.41 0.99
CA GLU A 105 17.75 -5.52 -0.35
C GLU A 105 16.74 -6.25 -1.23
N GLN A 106 16.38 -5.63 -2.35
CA GLN A 106 15.41 -6.20 -3.27
C GLN A 106 15.91 -7.59 -3.72
N PRO A 107 15.11 -8.66 -3.55
CA PRO A 107 15.51 -9.94 -4.09
C PRO A 107 15.69 -9.79 -5.61
N PRO A 108 16.74 -10.41 -6.19
CA PRO A 108 17.05 -10.23 -7.59
C PRO A 108 15.84 -10.61 -8.45
N ALA A 109 15.53 -9.74 -9.42
CA ALA A 109 14.45 -9.95 -10.38
C ALA A 109 14.50 -11.38 -10.92
N GLU A 110 13.42 -12.12 -10.70
CA GLU A 110 13.24 -13.47 -11.20
C GLU A 110 13.29 -13.38 -12.73
N LYS A 111 14.41 -13.83 -13.31
CA LYS A 111 14.59 -13.87 -14.77
C LYS A 111 13.54 -14.82 -15.32
N SER A 112 12.52 -14.28 -15.98
CA SER A 112 11.64 -15.06 -16.84
C SER A 112 12.48 -15.68 -17.96
N SER A 113 12.76 -16.97 -17.81
CA SER A 113 13.34 -17.80 -18.85
C SER A 113 12.32 -17.94 -20.00
N PRO A 114 12.75 -17.97 -21.27
CA PRO A 114 11.86 -18.06 -22.42
C PRO A 114 11.38 -19.51 -22.60
N GLU A 115 10.08 -19.73 -22.73
CA GLU A 115 9.52 -21.04 -23.10
C GLU A 115 8.92 -20.97 -24.51
N GLU A 116 9.77 -21.39 -25.45
CA GLU A 116 9.53 -22.26 -26.60
C GLU A 116 8.18 -22.22 -27.34
N THR A 117 8.31 -21.81 -28.61
CA THR A 117 7.76 -22.44 -29.84
C THR A 117 6.36 -23.05 -29.80
N ASN A 118 5.48 -22.57 -30.70
CA ASN A 118 4.75 -23.50 -31.53
C ASN A 118 4.63 -23.04 -32.99
N THR A 119 5.06 -23.96 -33.85
CA THR A 119 5.03 -23.88 -35.31
C THR A 119 3.68 -24.38 -35.79
N SER A 120 2.89 -23.54 -36.46
CA SER A 120 1.71 -24.00 -37.21
C SER A 120 1.58 -23.27 -38.55
N LYS A 121 2.44 -23.70 -39.47
CA LYS A 121 2.14 -24.04 -40.87
C LYS A 121 0.67 -23.81 -41.30
N SER A 122 0.43 -22.81 -42.16
CA SER A 122 -0.69 -22.83 -43.10
C SER A 122 -0.20 -22.36 -44.47
N ARG A 123 0.08 -23.36 -45.32
CA ARG A 123 -0.05 -23.25 -46.76
C ARG A 123 -1.55 -23.03 -47.05
N ASP A 124 -1.89 -22.07 -47.88
CA ASP A 124 -2.31 -22.40 -49.23
C ASP A 124 -2.54 -21.15 -50.06
N ALA A 125 -2.02 -21.22 -51.28
CA ALA A 125 -2.25 -20.31 -52.38
C ALA A 125 -3.48 -20.79 -53.14
N SER A 126 -4.37 -19.86 -53.50
CA SER A 126 -5.19 -19.88 -54.72
C SER A 126 -5.80 -18.50 -54.92
#